data_AF-A0A2U1FRH0-F1
#
_entry.id   AF-A0A2U1FRH0-F1
#
_cell.length_a   1.000
_cell.length_b   1.000
_cell.length_c   1.000
_cell.angle_alpha   90.00
_cell.angle_beta   90.00
_cell.angle_gamma   90.00
#
_symmetry.space_group_name_H-M   'P 1'
#
loop_
_entity.id
_entity.type
_entity.pdbx_description
1 polymer ?
#
loop_
_entity_poly.entity_id
_entity_poly.type
_entity_poly.pdbx_seq_one_letter_code
_entity_poly.pdbx_strand_id
1 'polypeptide(L)'
;MRGDDVHGEAAPGALQSAIRSAHARGGHGPAPRFSEDGGGSVFDDWGRCARVQPLGTRTRITLSEDDRMVAEGEVDAGHLIDRISTSGGTYETIAAVLNEENGPGRHSG
;
A
#
# COMPACT_ATOMS: atom_id res chain seq x y z
N MET A 1 12.41 18.90 26.98
CA MET A 1 11.75 17.68 26.46
C MET A 1 10.28 17.79 26.78
N ARG A 2 9.45 18.09 25.78
CA ARG A 2 8.00 18.17 25.94
C ARG A 2 7.41 17.44 24.74
N GLY A 3 6.52 16.50 25.02
CA GLY A 3 6.05 15.50 24.07
C GLY A 3 5.40 16.14 22.85
N ASP A 4 5.83 15.68 21.69
CA ASP A 4 5.02 15.73 20.48
C ASP A 4 4.09 14.53 20.54
N ASP A 5 2.81 14.83 20.76
CA ASP A 5 1.70 13.92 20.58
C ASP A 5 1.76 13.34 19.16
N VAL A 6 2.33 12.14 19.02
CA VAL A 6 2.25 11.31 17.81
C VAL A 6 0.81 10.79 17.67
N HIS A 7 -0.12 11.70 17.42
CA HIS A 7 -1.45 11.39 16.96
C HIS A 7 -1.37 10.82 15.55
N GLY A 8 -1.23 9.50 15.47
CA GLY A 8 -1.95 8.59 14.55
C GLY A 8 -2.08 8.91 13.07
N GLU A 9 -1.43 9.92 12.52
CA GLU A 9 -1.49 10.25 11.11
C GLU A 9 -0.34 9.48 10.44
N ALA A 10 -0.68 8.42 9.72
CA ALA A 10 0.27 7.78 8.84
C ALA A 10 0.58 8.79 7.72
N ALA A 11 1.58 9.64 7.96
CA ALA A 11 1.94 10.67 7.02
C ALA A 11 2.21 10.02 5.65
N PRO A 12 1.65 10.55 4.54
CA PRO A 12 1.83 9.97 3.21
C PRO A 12 3.32 9.69 2.88
N GLY A 13 4.25 10.47 3.41
CA GLY A 13 5.69 10.25 3.27
C GLY A 13 6.22 8.94 3.91
N ALA A 14 5.63 8.47 5.00
CA ALA A 14 6.01 7.22 5.66
C ALA A 14 5.65 6.00 4.78
N LEU A 15 4.44 6.00 4.21
CA LEU A 15 4.00 4.96 3.27
C LEU A 15 4.87 4.93 2.01
N GLN A 16 5.16 6.09 1.42
CA GLN A 16 6.04 6.17 0.26
C GLN A 16 7.45 5.64 0.56
N SER A 17 8.00 6.01 1.72
CA SER A 17 9.31 5.54 2.16
C SER A 17 9.32 4.03 2.35
N ALA A 18 8.31 3.47 3.02
CA ALA A 18 8.17 2.03 3.19
C ALA A 18 8.10 1.29 1.84
N ILE A 19 7.29 1.78 0.90
CA ILE A 19 7.16 1.21 -0.45
C ILE A 19 8.50 1.24 -1.20
N ARG A 20 9.22 2.37 -1.18
CA ARG A 20 10.53 2.49 -1.83
C ARG A 20 11.54 1.54 -1.22
N SER A 21 11.59 1.47 0.11
CA SER A 21 12.52 0.60 0.82
C SER A 21 12.22 -0.89 0.57
N ALA A 22 10.95 -1.30 0.59
CA ALA A 22 10.55 -2.66 0.26
C ALA A 22 10.92 -3.02 -1.17
N HIS A 23 10.62 -2.13 -2.12
CA HIS A 23 10.98 -2.34 -3.52
C HIS A 23 12.50 -2.44 -3.72
N ALA A 24 13.30 -1.62 -3.03
CA ALA A 24 14.76 -1.70 -3.10
C ALA A 24 15.35 -2.99 -2.49
N ARG A 25 14.66 -3.65 -1.56
CA ARG A 25 15.13 -4.90 -0.92
C ARG A 25 14.83 -6.15 -1.74
N GLY A 26 13.68 -6.18 -2.42
CA GLY A 26 13.21 -7.40 -3.10
C GLY A 26 12.06 -7.16 -4.06
N GLY A 27 11.83 -5.91 -4.46
CA GLY A 27 10.83 -5.57 -5.46
C GLY A 27 11.25 -6.11 -6.82
N HIS A 28 10.56 -7.13 -7.27
CA HIS A 28 10.59 -7.57 -8.65
C HIS A 28 9.44 -6.85 -9.37
N GLY A 29 9.76 -6.12 -10.45
CA GLY A 29 8.84 -5.27 -11.19
C GLY A 29 9.32 -3.82 -11.39
N PRO A 30 8.53 -2.99 -12.09
CA PRO A 30 8.81 -1.58 -12.30
C PRO A 30 8.94 -0.78 -11.00
N ALA A 31 9.72 0.30 -11.04
CA ALA A 31 9.82 1.24 -9.93
C ALA A 31 8.44 1.82 -9.55
N PRO A 32 8.12 1.92 -8.25
CA PRO A 32 6.86 2.47 -7.79
C PRO A 32 6.72 3.94 -8.19
N ARG A 33 5.50 4.34 -8.56
CA ARG A 33 5.17 5.71 -8.93
C ARG A 33 4.41 6.38 -7.81
N PHE A 34 4.66 7.66 -7.56
CA PHE A 34 4.00 8.42 -6.50
C PHE A 34 3.33 9.67 -7.07
N SER A 35 2.16 9.99 -6.53
CA SER A 35 1.39 11.20 -6.85
C SER A 35 1.64 12.29 -5.82
N GLU A 36 1.36 13.54 -6.17
CA GLU A 36 1.48 14.69 -5.26
C GLU A 36 0.55 14.57 -4.05
N ASP A 37 -0.60 13.91 -4.21
CA ASP A 37 -1.54 13.59 -3.12
C ASP A 37 -1.03 12.53 -2.12
N GLY A 38 0.21 12.08 -2.27
CA GLY A 38 0.82 11.08 -1.41
C GLY A 38 0.49 9.63 -1.76
N GLY A 39 -0.36 9.41 -2.77
CA GLY A 39 -0.68 8.09 -3.30
C GLY A 39 0.51 7.43 -4.00
N GLY A 40 0.48 6.10 -4.06
CA GLY A 40 1.51 5.27 -4.70
C GLY A 40 0.90 4.23 -5.63
N SER A 41 1.61 3.86 -6.69
CA SER A 41 1.29 2.73 -7.56
C SER A 41 2.48 1.79 -7.62
N VAL A 42 2.24 0.54 -7.28
CA VAL A 42 3.22 -0.53 -7.21
C VAL A 42 2.85 -1.59 -8.23
N PHE A 43 3.83 -2.06 -8.99
CA PHE A 43 3.65 -3.08 -10.01
C PHE A 43 4.51 -4.30 -9.67
N ASP A 44 3.99 -5.50 -9.96
CA ASP A 44 4.81 -6.71 -10.00
C ASP A 44 5.29 -7.02 -11.43
N ASP A 45 6.08 -8.08 -11.60
CA ASP A 45 6.61 -8.49 -12.92
C ASP A 45 5.54 -9.00 -13.88
N TRP A 46 4.36 -9.39 -13.38
CA TRP A 46 3.25 -9.85 -14.19
C TRP A 46 2.34 -8.70 -14.66
N GLY A 47 2.67 -7.46 -14.30
CA GLY A 47 1.91 -6.27 -14.70
C GLY A 47 0.69 -6.00 -13.83
N ARG A 48 0.52 -6.70 -12.70
CA ARG A 48 -0.54 -6.39 -11.74
C ARG A 48 -0.16 -5.11 -10.98
N CYS A 49 -1.16 -4.29 -10.71
CA CYS A 49 -1.00 -2.99 -10.09
C CYS A 49 -1.70 -2.93 -8.74
N ALA A 50 -1.00 -2.46 -7.72
CA ALA A 50 -1.58 -2.07 -6.44
C ALA A 50 -1.44 -0.55 -6.28
N ARG A 51 -2.58 0.15 -6.34
CA ARG A 51 -2.65 1.58 -6.05
C ARG A 51 -3.01 1.78 -4.59
N VAL A 52 -2.25 2.64 -3.91
CA VAL A 52 -2.49 3.04 -2.52
C VAL A 52 -2.78 4.54 -2.48
N GLN A 53 -3.79 4.93 -1.71
CA GLN A 53 -4.19 6.33 -1.52
C GLN A 53 -4.38 6.60 -0.02
N PRO A 54 -3.48 7.38 0.60
CA PRO A 54 -3.63 7.81 1.99
C PRO A 54 -4.88 8.68 2.18
N LEU A 55 -5.67 8.38 3.22
CA LEU A 55 -6.88 9.10 3.62
C LEU A 55 -6.80 9.55 5.09
N GLY A 56 -5.58 9.78 5.60
CA GLY A 56 -5.29 10.01 7.02
C GLY A 56 -4.81 8.73 7.70
N THR A 57 -5.54 8.25 8.71
CA THR A 57 -5.21 7.00 9.43
C THR A 57 -5.50 5.73 8.62
N ARG A 58 -6.26 5.86 7.53
CA ARG A 58 -6.64 4.77 6.61
C ARG A 58 -5.95 4.96 5.28
N THR A 59 -5.71 3.86 4.58
CA THR A 59 -5.23 3.84 3.20
C THR A 59 -6.21 3.07 2.35
N ARG A 60 -6.74 3.70 1.30
CA ARG A 60 -7.51 3.00 0.27
C ARG A 60 -6.55 2.29 -0.67
N ILE A 61 -6.82 1.01 -0.90
CA ILE A 61 -6.07 0.17 -1.82
C ILE A 61 -6.99 -0.25 -2.96
N THR A 62 -6.51 -0.13 -4.18
CA THR A 62 -7.14 -0.68 -5.38
C THR A 62 -6.16 -1.63 -6.05
N LEU A 63 -6.54 -2.90 -6.19
CA LEU A 63 -5.78 -3.90 -6.94
C LEU A 63 -6.37 -4.01 -8.35
N SER A 64 -5.50 -4.01 -9.35
CA SER A 64 -5.89 -4.17 -10.76
C SER A 64 -4.99 -5.18 -11.49
N GLU A 65 -5.58 -5.90 -12.43
CA GLU A 65 -4.93 -6.84 -13.36
C GLU A 65 -5.49 -6.58 -14.77
N ASP A 66 -4.62 -6.48 -15.78
CA ASP A 66 -5.01 -6.16 -17.18
C ASP A 66 -5.99 -4.96 -17.28
N ASP A 67 -5.66 -3.87 -16.56
CA ASP A 67 -6.48 -2.65 -16.44
C ASP A 67 -7.90 -2.85 -15.86
N ARG A 68 -8.19 -4.00 -15.26
CA ARG A 68 -9.44 -4.29 -14.55
C ARG A 68 -9.22 -4.29 -13.05
N MET A 69 -10.08 -3.60 -12.31
CA MET A 69 -10.09 -3.64 -10.86
C MET A 69 -10.55 -5.03 -10.38
N VAL A 70 -9.72 -5.69 -9.58
CA VAL A 70 -10.01 -7.03 -9.04
C VAL A 70 -10.40 -6.98 -7.56
N ALA A 71 -9.92 -5.98 -6.82
CA ALA A 71 -10.28 -5.75 -5.43
C ALA A 71 -10.10 -4.27 -5.04
N GLU A 72 -10.90 -3.82 -4.10
CA GLU A 72 -10.77 -2.51 -3.48
C GLU A 72 -11.18 -2.59 -2.01
N GLY A 73 -10.47 -1.85 -1.16
CA GLY A 73 -10.86 -1.66 0.23
C GLY A 73 -9.98 -0.66 0.94
N GLU A 74 -10.32 -0.40 2.18
CA GLU A 74 -9.52 0.46 3.05
C GLU A 74 -8.82 -0.40 4.10
N VAL A 75 -7.59 -0.03 4.44
CA VAL A 75 -6.79 -0.70 5.47
C VAL A 75 -6.21 0.33 6.44
N ASP A 76 -5.79 -0.12 7.61
CA ASP A 76 -5.10 0.74 8.56
C ASP A 76 -3.72 1.10 7.99
N ALA A 77 -3.43 2.40 7.96
CA ALA A 77 -2.23 2.89 7.31
C ALA A 77 -0.96 2.55 8.11
N GLY A 78 -1.04 2.51 9.45
CA GLY A 78 0.07 2.09 10.31
C GLY A 78 0.38 0.61 10.13
N HIS A 79 -0.65 -0.22 10.11
CA HIS A 79 -0.55 -1.66 9.84
C HIS A 79 0.04 -1.93 8.45
N LEU A 80 -0.45 -1.24 7.42
CA LEU A 80 0.09 -1.37 6.06
C LEU A 80 1.58 -1.01 6.00
N ILE A 81 1.98 0.09 6.62
CA ILE A 81 3.39 0.54 6.67
C ILE A 81 4.27 -0.50 7.36
N ASP A 82 3.84 -1.03 8.51
CA ASP A 82 4.57 -2.05 9.27
C ASP A 82 4.79 -3.33 8.43
N ARG A 83 3.73 -3.81 7.78
CA ARG A 83 3.77 -5.01 6.92
C ARG A 83 4.69 -4.82 5.72
N ILE A 84 4.60 -3.68 5.02
CA ILE A 84 5.49 -3.37 3.89
C ILE A 84 6.95 -3.24 4.37
N SER A 85 7.18 -2.63 5.53
CA SER A 85 8.53 -2.41 6.09
C SER A 85 9.23 -3.70 6.47
N THR A 86 8.48 -4.72 6.86
CA THR A 86 9.00 -6.04 7.25
C THR A 86 9.03 -7.06 6.11
N SER A 87 8.38 -6.77 4.98
CA SER A 87 8.32 -7.66 3.81
C SER A 87 9.37 -7.36 2.72
N GLY A 88 9.61 -8.37 1.88
CA GLY A 88 10.45 -8.29 0.68
C GLY A 88 9.68 -7.96 -0.60
N GLY A 89 8.38 -8.29 -0.68
CA GLY A 89 7.54 -8.08 -1.85
C GLY A 89 6.49 -7.00 -1.62
N THR A 90 6.53 -5.90 -2.35
CA THR A 90 5.63 -4.77 -2.10
C THR A 90 4.19 -5.06 -2.53
N TYR A 91 3.97 -5.55 -3.75
CA TYR A 91 2.62 -5.83 -4.27
C TYR A 91 1.90 -6.90 -3.44
N GLU A 92 2.56 -8.04 -3.23
CA GLU A 92 1.98 -9.20 -2.53
C GLU A 92 1.60 -8.84 -1.09
N THR A 93 2.41 -8.01 -0.44
CA THR A 93 2.12 -7.51 0.92
C THR A 93 0.91 -6.60 0.93
N ILE A 94 0.81 -5.65 0.00
CA ILE A 94 -0.35 -4.76 -0.11
C ILE A 94 -1.63 -5.59 -0.33
N ALA A 95 -1.57 -6.59 -1.22
CA ALA A 95 -2.70 -7.47 -1.49
C ALA A 95 -3.08 -8.34 -0.28
N ALA A 96 -2.09 -8.86 0.45
CA ALA A 96 -2.31 -9.63 1.68
C ALA A 96 -3.02 -8.79 2.75
N VAL A 97 -2.53 -7.57 3.03
CA VAL A 97 -3.12 -6.67 4.03
C VAL A 97 -4.54 -6.29 3.65
N LEU A 98 -4.80 -6.02 2.36
CA LEU A 98 -6.16 -5.77 1.88
C LEU A 98 -7.10 -6.94 2.20
N ASN A 99 -6.68 -8.17 1.88
CA ASN A 99 -7.47 -9.38 2.15
C ASN A 99 -7.61 -9.69 3.65
N GLU A 100 -6.59 -9.41 4.46
CA GLU A 100 -6.61 -9.60 5.92
C GLU A 100 -7.67 -8.71 6.58
N GLU A 101 -7.75 -7.44 6.19
CA GLU A 101 -8.70 -6.49 6.81
C GLU A 101 -10.10 -6.49 6.18
N ASN A 102 -10.22 -6.82 4.90
CA ASN A 102 -11.50 -6.76 4.18
C ASN A 102 -12.12 -8.15 3.90
N GLY A 103 -11.41 -9.22 4.29
CA GLY A 103 -11.78 -10.61 3.99
C GLY A 103 -11.47 -11.01 2.53
N PRO A 104 -11.59 -12.31 2.21
CA PRO A 104 -11.42 -12.78 0.83
C PRO A 104 -12.56 -12.26 -0.04
N GLY A 105 -12.31 -11.16 -0.74
CA GLY A 105 -13.12 -10.69 -1.86
C GLY A 105 -14.50 -10.14 -1.49
N ARG A 106 -14.58 -8.83 -1.21
CA ARG A 106 -15.67 -8.04 -1.80
C ARG A 106 -15.33 -7.85 -3.28
N HIS A 107 -15.58 -8.89 -4.06
CA HIS A 107 -15.69 -8.77 -5.52
C HIS A 107 -16.94 -7.91 -5.77
N SER A 108 -16.75 -6.62 -6.05
CA SER A 108 -17.82 -5.80 -6.60
C SER A 108 -18.19 -6.41 -7.95
N GLY A 109 -19.39 -7.02 -8.01
CA GLY A 109 -20.00 -7.51 -9.24
C GLY A 109 -20.47 -6.38 -10.15
#